data_AF-A0A3B8VM99-F1
#
_entry.id   AF-A0A3B8VM99-F1
#
_cell.length_a   1.000
_cell.length_b   1.000
_cell.length_c   1.000
_cell.angle_alpha   90.00
_cell.angle_beta   90.00
_cell.angle_gamma   90.00
#
_symmetry.space_group_name_H-M   'P 1'
#
loop_
_entity.id
_entity.type
_entity.pdbx_description
1 polymer ?
#
loop_
_entity_poly.entity_id
_entity_poly.type
_entity_poly.pdbx_seq_one_letter_code
_entity_poly.pdbx_strand_id
1 'polypeptide(L)' 'MTTTQTRPLTPYQVRRYSRHIIMPQVGSIGQRKLLDAKVLIVGAGGLGSPIAIYLTLAG' A
#
# COMPACT_ATOMS: atom_id res chain seq x y z
N MET A 1 -14.28 17.62 -0.83
CA MET A 1 -14.60 16.18 -0.89
C MET A 1 -14.12 15.65 -2.23
N THR A 2 -12.84 15.28 -2.33
CA THR A 2 -12.28 14.76 -3.60
C THR A 2 -12.68 13.28 -3.71
N THR A 3 -13.51 12.94 -4.68
CA THR A 3 -13.91 11.56 -4.97
C THR A 3 -12.70 10.79 -5.51
N THR A 4 -11.92 10.15 -4.64
CA THR A 4 -10.83 9.26 -5.05
C THR A 4 -11.42 8.00 -5.68
N GLN A 5 -11.59 8.04 -7.01
CA GLN A 5 -11.88 6.86 -7.83
C GLN A 5 -10.75 5.86 -7.63
N THR A 6 -10.96 4.83 -6.79
CA THR A 6 -9.92 3.87 -6.43
C THR A 6 -9.83 2.81 -7.53
N ARG A 7 -8.71 2.77 -8.23
CA ARG A 7 -8.51 1.87 -9.38
C ARG A 7 -8.69 0.39 -8.98
N PRO A 8 -9.29 -0.45 -9.84
CA PRO A 8 -9.41 -1.88 -9.56
C PRO A 8 -8.03 -2.54 -9.52
N LEU A 9 -7.88 -3.52 -8.63
CA LEU A 9 -6.64 -4.29 -8.51
C LEU A 9 -6.48 -5.24 -9.70
N THR A 10 -5.28 -5.31 -10.26
CA THR A 10 -4.96 -6.32 -11.28
C THR A 10 -4.89 -7.72 -10.66
N PRO A 11 -5.07 -8.81 -11.44
CA PRO A 11 -4.93 -10.17 -10.92
C PRO A 11 -3.56 -10.44 -10.25
N TYR A 12 -2.50 -9.80 -10.75
CA TYR A 12 -1.18 -9.86 -10.13
C TYR A 12 -1.18 -9.21 -8.74
N GLN A 13 -1.74 -8.00 -8.61
CA GLN A 13 -1.83 -7.29 -7.33
C GLN A 13 -2.70 -8.05 -6.32
N VAL A 14 -3.82 -8.63 -6.75
CA VAL A 14 -4.66 -9.47 -5.87
C VAL A 14 -3.86 -10.65 -5.32
N ARG A 15 -3.08 -11.35 -6.15
CA ARG A 15 -2.21 -12.44 -5.69
C ARG A 15 -1.13 -11.93 -4.73
N ARG A 16 -0.43 -10.86 -5.09
CA ARG A 16 0.68 -10.27 -4.31
C ARG A 16 0.23 -9.80 -2.92
N TYR A 17 -0.90 -9.10 -2.84
CA TYR A 17 -1.40 -8.50 -1.60
C TYR A 17 -2.53 -9.30 -0.94
N SER A 18 -2.75 -10.55 -1.35
CA SER A 18 -3.84 -11.41 -0.86
C SER A 18 -3.91 -11.46 0.67
N ARG A 19 -2.77 -11.63 1.35
CA ARG A 19 -2.67 -11.66 2.81
C ARG A 19 -3.06 -10.32 3.46
N HIS A 20 -2.79 -9.20 2.81
CA HIS A 20 -3.21 -7.88 3.32
C HIS A 20 -4.69 -7.63 3.06
N ILE A 21 -5.20 -8.02 1.90
CA ILE A 21 -6.61 -7.84 1.50
C ILE A 21 -7.56 -8.62 2.41
N ILE A 22 -7.15 -9.80 2.91
CA ILE A 22 -7.97 -10.62 3.81
C ILE A 22 -8.11 -9.98 5.20
N MET A 23 -7.20 -9.09 5.61
CA MET A 23 -7.26 -8.44 6.91
C MET A 23 -8.49 -7.50 6.98
N PRO A 24 -9.39 -7.65 7.98
CA PRO A 24 -10.59 -6.84 8.09
C PRO A 24 -10.33 -5.33 8.11
N GLN A 25 -9.24 -4.92 8.76
CA GLN A 25 -8.85 -3.51 8.89
C GLN A 25 -8.25 -2.90 7.61
N VAL A 26 -7.80 -3.71 6.65
CA VAL A 26 -7.24 -3.23 5.38
C VAL A 26 -8.26 -3.43 4.26
N GLY A 27 -8.66 -4.68 4.02
CA GLY A 27 -9.57 -5.01 2.94
C GLY A 27 -9.06 -4.63 1.55
N SER A 28 -9.89 -4.84 0.54
CA SER A 28 -9.57 -4.42 -0.83
C SER A 28 -9.52 -2.89 -0.97
N ILE A 29 -10.31 -2.15 -0.18
CA ILE A 29 -10.36 -0.68 -0.21
C ILE A 29 -9.07 -0.09 0.37
N GLY A 30 -8.62 -0.57 1.52
CA GLY A 30 -7.36 -0.12 2.14
C GLY A 30 -6.15 -0.43 1.27
N GLN A 31 -6.11 -1.60 0.64
CA GLN A 31 -5.01 -1.94 -0.27
C GLN A 31 -4.94 -0.99 -1.47
N ARG A 32 -6.08 -0.61 -2.06
CA ARG A 32 -6.13 0.36 -3.16
C ARG A 32 -5.69 1.75 -2.69
N LYS A 33 -6.07 2.16 -1.47
CA LYS A 33 -5.59 3.42 -0.89
C LYS A 33 -4.07 3.43 -0.68
N LEU A 34 -3.47 2.32 -0.26
CA LEU A 34 -2.01 2.20 -0.12
C LEU A 34 -1.31 2.36 -1.48
N LEU A 35 -1.81 1.69 -2.51
CA LEU A 35 -1.26 1.78 -3.88
C LEU A 35 -1.40 3.18 -4.50
N ASP A 36 -2.47 3.91 -4.17
CA ASP A 36 -2.68 5.28 -4.64
C ASP A 36 -1.97 6.33 -3.77
N ALA A 37 -1.39 5.93 -2.63
CA ALA A 37 -0.71 6.85 -1.72
C ALA A 37 0.66 7.28 -2.24
N LYS A 38 1.11 8.45 -1.80
CA LYS A 38 2.46 8.97 -2.06
C LYS A 38 3.10 9.31 -0.72
N VAL A 39 4.28 8.75 -0.46
CA VAL A 39 5.02 8.94 0.81
C VAL A 39 6.39 9.54 0.50
N LEU A 40 6.75 10.59 1.25
CA LEU A 40 8.10 11.17 1.25
C LEU A 40 8.85 10.66 2.48
N ILE A 41 10.01 10.04 2.26
CA ILE A 41 10.91 9.62 3.34
C ILE A 41 12.11 10.58 3.33
N VAL A 42 12.33 11.30 4.43
CA VAL A 42 13.47 12.21 4.58
C VAL A 42 14.59 11.47 5.32
N GLY A 43 15.63 11.11 4.57
CA GLY A 43 16.79 10.36 5.06
C GLY A 43 16.63 8.84 4.88
N ALA A 44 17.63 8.22 4.27
CA ALA A 44 17.69 6.77 4.00
C ALA A 44 18.75 6.05 4.86
N GLY A 45 18.91 6.50 6.11
CA GLY A 45 19.81 5.88 7.10
C GLY A 45 19.15 4.74 7.88
N GLY A 46 19.59 4.50 9.12
CA GLY A 46 19.13 3.37 9.94
C GLY A 46 17.62 3.32 10.21
N LEU A 47 16.93 4.46 10.19
CA LEU A 47 15.47 4.54 10.35
C LEU A 47 14.73 4.51 9.01
N GLY A 48 15.22 5.25 8.01
CA GLY A 48 14.56 5.36 6.71
C GLY A 48 14.61 4.07 5.90
N SER A 49 15.71 3.32 5.98
CA SER A 49 15.90 2.06 5.26
C SER A 49 14.83 1.00 5.60
N PRO A 50 14.60 0.62 6.87
CA PRO A 50 13.55 -0.35 7.20
C PRO A 50 12.14 0.16 6.87
N ILE A 51 11.87 1.46 7.07
CA ILE A 51 10.56 2.05 6.73
C ILE A 51 10.27 1.91 5.23
N ALA A 52 11.25 2.22 4.37
CA ALA A 52 11.10 2.11 2.92
C ALA A 52 10.80 0.68 2.48
N ILE A 53 11.45 -0.31 3.10
CA ILE A 53 11.21 -1.73 2.82
C ILE A 53 9.76 -2.09 3.13
N TYR A 54 9.28 -1.78 4.34
CA TYR A 54 7.92 -2.16 4.73
C TYR A 54 6.84 -1.43 3.92
N LEU A 55 7.04 -0.14 3.61
CA LEU A 55 6.12 0.60 2.74
C LEU A 55 6.03 -0.02 1.33
N THR A 56 7.17 -0.36 0.73
CA THR A 56 7.23 -0.98 -0.60
C THR A 56 6.59 -2.37 -0.65
N LEU A 57 6.66 -3.12 0.44
CA LEU A 57 6.01 -4.44 0.54
C LEU A 57 4.50 -4.31 0.79
N ALA A 58 4.05 -3.29 1.52
CA ALA A 58 2.66 -3.12 1.93
C ALA A 58 1.73 -2.74 0.78
N GLY A 59 2.17 -1.87 -0.15
CA GLY A 59 1.33 -1.38 -1.23
C GLY A 59 2.15 -0.72 -2.30
#